data_AF-A0A256ZH25-F1
#
_entry.id   AF-A0A256ZH25-F1
#
_cell.length_a   1.000
_cell.length_b   1.000
_cell.length_c   1.000
_cell.angle_alpha   90.00
_cell.angle_beta   90.00
_cell.angle_gamma   90.00
#
_symmetry.space_group_name_H-M   'P 1'
#
loop_
_entity.id
_entity.type
_entity.pdbx_description
1 polymer ?
#
loop_
_entity_poly.entity_id
_entity_poly.type
_entity_poly.pdbx_seq_one_letter_code
_entity_poly.pdbx_strand_id
1 'polypeptide(L)'
;MNKKIISYLTPGASIEEREVKGLKLRIHPTKHERALYPFSKPDSCPVKLCELATIDPVARVFFFLKREILRVPWIYNPLIASFPILLPYDEQFVDLIFKRDKSVYAPIEVAQKDIDSLADDVFKLEAETFGLFMFELMKDPSFRSMLTTGRLPKKPKVILERLDNLITNPATRGTFDEILRKHHDRLGKIFEVLLRQLPLISGIEVLKEAKENGDTLLEIAENSVQKISETLLRIGNIIPLSYNAVCLECVLRKQLAMPFQATLLYTKDFSLIERCHQCSGRTILHRINIHAPSDLIALIQDERLPEAIVGYTLAQLEDVEEVFIHKKVNPVINGIVKRGAQIDVLAITKDKRLIIVEVTRQSDFETVLNEELIHKTTLLEQIGLKYDVFVCVSGLSPKINHGLSVIKAKRAFLLGLKHLSELENWLADRLKIT
;
A
#
# COMPACT_ATOMS: atom_id res chain seq x y z
N MET A 1 10.89 -8.24 22.87
CA MET A 1 11.90 -8.14 21.79
C MET A 1 12.47 -9.52 21.51
N ASN A 2 12.17 -10.06 20.32
CA ASN A 2 12.76 -11.33 19.89
C ASN A 2 14.26 -11.13 19.67
N LYS A 3 15.09 -11.68 20.59
CA LYS A 3 16.55 -11.49 20.59
C LYS A 3 17.25 -12.03 19.35
N LYS A 4 16.56 -12.83 18.53
CA LYS A 4 17.08 -13.40 17.30
C LYS A 4 17.06 -12.42 16.12
N ILE A 5 16.25 -11.36 16.19
CA ILE A 5 16.07 -10.41 15.08
C ILE A 5 17.16 -9.33 15.12
N ILE A 6 17.86 -9.15 14.01
CA ILE A 6 18.91 -8.16 13.81
C ILE A 6 18.49 -7.24 12.65
N SER A 7 17.66 -6.24 12.97
CA SER A 7 17.17 -5.25 12.01
C SER A 7 18.17 -4.13 11.75
N TYR A 8 19.05 -3.86 12.69
CA TYR A 8 20.14 -2.89 12.58
C TYR A 8 21.40 -3.51 13.18
N LEU A 9 22.56 -3.20 12.61
CA LEU A 9 23.82 -3.67 13.20
C LEU A 9 24.06 -2.98 14.56
N THR A 10 24.86 -3.64 15.39
CA THR A 10 25.25 -3.13 16.71
C THR A 10 25.73 -1.67 16.62
N PRO A 11 25.28 -0.73 17.49
CA PRO A 11 25.72 0.66 17.44
C PRO A 11 27.25 0.80 17.42
N GLY A 12 27.80 1.40 16.37
CA GLY A 12 29.24 1.55 16.14
C GLY A 12 29.89 0.44 15.29
N ALA A 13 29.20 -0.68 15.04
CA ALA A 13 29.64 -1.70 14.10
C ALA A 13 29.24 -1.31 12.67
N SER A 14 30.24 -1.16 11.79
CA SER A 14 30.03 -0.99 10.34
C SER A 14 29.93 -2.32 9.59
N ILE A 15 30.32 -3.42 10.27
CA ILE A 15 30.41 -4.79 9.74
C ILE A 15 30.17 -5.75 10.90
N GLU A 16 29.38 -6.80 10.68
CA GLU A 16 29.36 -7.99 11.53
C GLU A 16 29.93 -9.20 10.76
N GLU A 17 30.67 -10.05 11.45
CA GLU A 17 31.19 -11.31 10.88
C GLU A 17 30.42 -12.49 11.47
N ARG A 18 30.07 -13.46 10.61
CA ARG A 18 29.46 -14.73 11.00
C ARG A 18 30.13 -15.87 10.24
N GLU A 19 30.16 -17.05 10.85
CA GLU A 19 30.67 -18.27 10.22
C GLU A 19 29.56 -19.31 10.14
N VAL A 20 29.35 -19.84 8.94
CA VAL A 20 28.26 -20.77 8.62
C VAL A 20 28.86 -21.94 7.85
N LYS A 21 28.94 -23.13 8.47
CA LYS A 21 29.61 -24.33 7.89
C LYS A 21 30.98 -24.04 7.27
N GLY A 22 31.82 -23.26 7.96
CA GLY A 22 33.16 -22.88 7.50
C GLY A 22 33.20 -21.76 6.44
N LEU A 23 32.04 -21.28 5.95
CA LEU A 23 31.95 -20.07 5.13
C LEU A 23 31.88 -18.84 6.04
N LYS A 24 32.86 -17.96 5.92
CA LYS A 24 32.83 -16.66 6.60
C LYS A 24 32.01 -15.65 5.79
N LEU A 25 31.12 -14.95 6.48
CA LEU A 25 30.24 -13.93 5.94
C LEU A 25 30.57 -12.58 6.58
N ARG A 26 30.70 -11.54 5.76
CA ARG A 26 30.68 -10.14 6.20
C ARG A 26 29.31 -9.55 5.92
N ILE A 27 28.65 -9.10 6.97
CA ILE A 27 27.29 -8.55 6.93
C ILE A 27 27.39 -7.05 7.17
N HIS A 28 26.84 -6.30 6.23
CA HIS A 28 26.91 -4.84 6.18
C HIS A 28 25.50 -4.23 6.27
N PRO A 29 25.39 -3.02 6.83
CA PRO A 29 24.14 -2.27 6.76
C PRO A 29 23.89 -1.84 5.32
N THR A 30 22.62 -1.73 4.92
CA THR A 30 22.26 -1.13 3.63
C THR A 30 21.97 0.35 3.78
N LYS A 31 21.86 1.07 2.64
CA LYS A 31 21.48 2.49 2.64
C LYS A 31 20.10 2.74 3.28
N HIS A 32 19.23 1.74 3.28
CA HIS A 32 17.85 1.82 3.78
C HIS A 32 17.70 1.32 5.22
N GLU A 33 18.79 0.96 5.90
CA GLU A 33 18.72 0.47 7.29
C GLU A 33 18.04 1.48 8.24
N ARG A 34 18.09 2.78 7.91
CA ARG A 34 17.38 3.81 8.69
C ARG A 34 15.87 3.58 8.77
N ALA A 35 15.26 3.00 7.74
CA ALA A 35 13.85 2.65 7.75
C ALA A 35 13.53 1.58 8.82
N LEU A 36 14.52 0.80 9.25
CA LEU A 36 14.39 -0.27 10.24
C LEU A 36 14.64 0.19 11.68
N TYR A 37 15.10 1.42 11.92
CA TYR A 37 15.29 1.95 13.28
C TYR A 37 14.07 1.89 14.20
N PRO A 38 12.82 2.02 13.72
CA PRO A 38 11.63 1.80 14.55
C PRO A 38 11.65 0.48 15.33
N PHE A 39 12.22 -0.60 14.76
CA PHE A 39 12.34 -1.90 15.41
C PHE A 39 13.26 -1.91 16.65
N SER A 40 14.06 -0.87 16.87
CA SER A 40 14.85 -0.71 18.10
C SER A 40 14.01 -0.45 19.34
N LYS A 41 12.75 -0.06 19.17
CA LYS A 41 11.81 0.22 20.26
C LYS A 41 10.83 -0.95 20.36
N PRO A 42 10.89 -1.76 21.45
CA PRO A 42 10.03 -2.94 21.60
C PRO A 42 8.53 -2.65 21.49
N ASP A 43 8.08 -1.48 21.94
CA ASP A 43 6.67 -1.10 21.95
C ASP A 43 6.21 -0.34 20.70
N SER A 44 7.08 -0.19 19.69
CA SER A 44 6.76 0.51 18.44
C SER A 44 5.68 -0.20 17.62
N CYS A 45 5.01 0.55 16.75
CA CYS A 45 3.96 -0.01 15.89
C CYS A 45 4.50 -1.14 15.00
N PRO A 46 5.66 -1.00 14.33
CA PRO A 46 6.20 -2.06 13.48
C PRO A 46 6.48 -3.37 14.21
N VAL A 47 7.02 -3.33 15.43
CA VAL A 47 7.28 -4.54 16.24
C VAL A 47 5.96 -5.25 16.55
N LYS A 48 4.96 -4.52 17.05
CA LYS A 48 3.65 -5.07 17.39
C LYS A 48 2.93 -5.68 16.18
N LEU A 49 3.03 -5.02 15.01
CA LEU A 49 2.47 -5.55 13.76
C LEU A 49 3.17 -6.84 13.33
N CYS A 50 4.50 -6.89 13.40
CA CYS A 50 5.26 -8.09 13.09
C CYS A 50 4.95 -9.24 14.06
N GLU A 51 4.86 -8.97 15.37
CA GLU A 51 4.47 -9.95 16.39
C GLU A 51 3.03 -10.46 16.18
N LEU A 52 2.08 -9.60 15.81
CA LEU A 52 0.74 -10.04 15.43
C LEU A 52 0.79 -10.94 14.19
N ALA A 53 1.52 -10.53 13.15
CA ALA A 53 1.65 -11.28 11.90
C ALA A 53 2.36 -12.63 12.06
N THR A 54 3.14 -12.85 13.13
CA THR A 54 3.69 -14.18 13.41
C THR A 54 2.62 -15.17 13.84
N ILE A 55 1.61 -14.73 14.60
CA ILE A 55 0.56 -15.61 15.16
C ILE A 55 -0.76 -15.58 14.38
N ASP A 56 -0.97 -14.59 13.52
CA ASP A 56 -2.18 -14.40 12.76
C ASP A 56 -1.89 -14.46 11.25
N PRO A 57 -2.25 -15.58 10.58
CA PRO A 57 -2.02 -15.78 9.15
C PRO A 57 -2.71 -14.72 8.27
N VAL A 58 -3.89 -14.24 8.67
CA VAL A 58 -4.62 -13.20 7.93
C VAL A 58 -3.86 -11.89 8.03
N ALA A 59 -3.35 -11.53 9.22
CA ALA A 59 -2.54 -10.33 9.40
C ALA A 59 -1.23 -10.41 8.61
N ARG A 60 -0.61 -11.59 8.59
CA ARG A 60 0.62 -11.85 7.82
C ARG A 60 0.43 -11.58 6.33
N VAL A 61 -0.66 -12.09 5.75
CA VAL A 61 -0.97 -11.95 4.33
C VAL A 61 -1.48 -10.55 3.99
N PHE A 62 -2.18 -9.88 4.90
CA PHE A 62 -2.76 -8.55 4.67
C PHE A 62 -1.75 -7.53 4.13
N PHE A 63 -0.51 -7.53 4.66
CA PHE A 63 0.53 -6.59 4.22
C PHE A 63 1.18 -6.91 2.87
N PHE A 64 0.83 -8.05 2.27
CA PHE A 64 1.26 -8.46 0.93
C PHE A 64 0.18 -8.22 -0.13
N LEU A 65 -1.05 -7.88 0.28
CA LEU A 65 -2.14 -7.56 -0.64
C LEU A 65 -1.83 -6.36 -1.53
N LYS A 66 -2.51 -6.27 -2.67
CA LYS A 66 -2.44 -5.12 -3.57
C LYS A 66 -2.97 -3.87 -2.87
N ARG A 67 -2.29 -2.75 -3.06
CA ARG A 67 -2.58 -1.51 -2.33
C ARG A 67 -2.19 -0.27 -3.13
N GLU A 68 -2.88 0.82 -2.84
CA GLU A 68 -2.51 2.16 -3.29
C GLU A 68 -1.87 2.94 -2.16
N ILE A 69 -0.85 3.75 -2.48
CA ILE A 69 -0.22 4.66 -1.52
C ILE A 69 -0.69 6.09 -1.82
N LEU A 70 -1.45 6.66 -0.89
CA LEU A 70 -1.95 8.02 -0.97
C LEU A 70 -1.11 8.92 -0.05
N ARG A 71 -0.65 10.05 -0.58
CA ARG A 71 0.03 11.09 0.20
C ARG A 71 -0.89 12.28 0.40
N VAL A 72 -1.24 12.58 1.64
CA VAL A 72 -2.15 13.67 2.01
C VAL A 72 -1.38 14.72 2.84
N PRO A 73 -0.92 15.82 2.21
CA PRO A 73 0.00 16.79 2.85
C PRO A 73 -0.53 17.47 4.13
N TRP A 74 -1.84 17.47 4.34
CA TRP A 74 -2.53 18.29 5.35
C TRP A 74 -2.95 17.50 6.60
N ILE A 75 -2.68 16.19 6.67
CA ILE A 75 -3.10 15.31 7.78
C ILE A 75 -1.89 14.96 8.66
N TYR A 76 -2.11 14.82 9.97
CA TYR A 76 -1.09 14.38 10.95
C TYR A 76 -0.34 13.11 10.53
N ASN A 77 -1.01 12.20 9.81
CA ASN A 77 -0.46 11.01 9.18
C ASN A 77 -0.57 11.16 7.65
N PRO A 78 0.45 11.72 6.97
CA PRO A 78 0.32 12.11 5.58
C PRO A 78 0.42 10.93 4.61
N LEU A 79 0.67 9.71 5.08
CA LEU A 79 0.78 8.53 4.24
C LEU A 79 -0.34 7.53 4.58
N ILE A 80 -1.15 7.20 3.59
CA ILE A 80 -2.23 6.24 3.73
C ILE A 80 -1.97 5.08 2.76
N ALA A 81 -1.95 3.85 3.28
CA ALA A 81 -1.98 2.65 2.45
C ALA A 81 -3.42 2.13 2.36
N SER A 82 -4.00 2.18 1.16
CA SER A 82 -5.39 1.79 0.87
C SER A 82 -5.42 0.41 0.24
N PHE A 83 -6.13 -0.52 0.88
CA PHE A 83 -6.32 -1.90 0.44
C PHE A 83 -7.75 -2.09 -0.03
N PRO A 84 -8.00 -2.15 -1.36
CA PRO A 84 -9.32 -2.45 -1.88
C PRO A 84 -9.61 -3.95 -1.69
N ILE A 85 -10.81 -4.29 -1.23
CA ILE A 85 -11.19 -5.64 -0.84
C ILE A 85 -12.68 -5.87 -1.16
N LEU A 86 -13.02 -7.04 -1.67
CA LEU A 86 -14.39 -7.43 -2.01
C LEU A 86 -14.77 -8.73 -1.27
N LEU A 87 -15.74 -8.68 -0.34
CA LEU A 87 -15.97 -9.78 0.62
C LEU A 87 -17.43 -9.94 1.05
N PRO A 88 -17.93 -11.19 1.03
CA PRO A 88 -18.12 -12.01 -0.17
C PRO A 88 -19.00 -11.25 -1.17
N TYR A 89 -18.94 -11.59 -2.47
CA TYR A 89 -19.63 -10.82 -3.51
C TYR A 89 -20.43 -11.69 -4.47
N ASP A 90 -21.25 -11.06 -5.30
CA ASP A 90 -21.94 -11.72 -6.40
C ASP A 90 -20.98 -11.88 -7.59
N GLU A 91 -20.47 -13.10 -7.79
CA GLU A 91 -19.50 -13.40 -8.84
C GLU A 91 -20.05 -13.17 -10.24
N GLN A 92 -21.32 -13.53 -10.48
CA GLN A 92 -21.96 -13.29 -11.78
C GLN A 92 -22.05 -11.79 -12.07
N PHE A 93 -22.37 -10.99 -11.06
CA PHE A 93 -22.41 -9.53 -11.21
C PHE A 93 -21.05 -8.94 -11.58
N VAL A 94 -20.01 -9.34 -10.86
CA VAL A 94 -18.65 -8.84 -11.08
C VAL A 94 -18.15 -9.24 -12.48
N ASP A 95 -18.47 -10.46 -12.92
CA ASP A 95 -18.16 -10.92 -14.27
C ASP A 95 -18.83 -10.08 -15.36
N LEU A 96 -20.08 -9.64 -15.15
CA LEU A 96 -20.77 -8.73 -16.07
C LEU A 96 -20.04 -7.38 -16.18
N ILE A 97 -19.52 -6.84 -15.07
CA ILE A 97 -18.74 -5.60 -15.08
C ILE A 97 -17.46 -5.79 -15.89
N PHE A 98 -16.71 -6.88 -15.65
CA PHE A 98 -15.46 -7.14 -16.37
C PHE A 98 -15.68 -7.39 -17.87
N LYS A 99 -16.76 -8.06 -18.23
CA LYS A 99 -17.15 -8.29 -19.63
C LYS A 99 -17.75 -7.06 -20.31
N ARG A 100 -17.91 -5.95 -19.56
CA ARG A 100 -18.57 -4.72 -20.02
C ARG A 100 -19.96 -4.98 -20.59
N ASP A 101 -20.73 -5.83 -19.90
CA ASP A 101 -22.09 -6.15 -20.33
C ASP A 101 -22.97 -4.89 -20.30
N LYS A 102 -23.76 -4.70 -21.36
CA LYS A 102 -24.58 -3.49 -21.55
C LYS A 102 -25.56 -3.24 -20.40
N SER A 103 -26.03 -4.29 -19.73
CA SER A 103 -26.97 -4.18 -18.62
C SER A 103 -26.42 -3.47 -17.38
N VAL A 104 -25.09 -3.49 -17.19
CA VAL A 104 -24.40 -2.90 -16.03
C VAL A 104 -23.41 -1.81 -16.42
N TYR A 105 -22.92 -1.80 -17.66
CA TYR A 105 -21.85 -0.89 -18.08
C TYR A 105 -22.36 0.48 -18.55
N ALA A 106 -23.60 0.59 -19.05
CA ALA A 106 -24.16 1.87 -19.47
C ALA A 106 -24.16 2.94 -18.34
N PRO A 107 -24.54 2.63 -17.09
CA PRO A 107 -24.37 3.56 -15.98
C PRO A 107 -22.93 3.98 -15.70
N ILE A 108 -21.94 3.10 -15.95
CA ILE A 108 -20.52 3.40 -15.78
C ILE A 108 -20.07 4.43 -16.82
N GLU A 109 -20.46 4.25 -18.09
CA GLU A 109 -20.13 5.20 -19.17
C GLU A 109 -20.72 6.59 -18.91
N VAL A 110 -21.97 6.64 -18.44
CA VAL A 110 -22.62 7.89 -18.05
C VAL A 110 -21.88 8.56 -16.89
N ALA A 111 -21.55 7.79 -15.84
CA ALA A 111 -20.82 8.29 -14.68
C ALA A 111 -19.42 8.82 -15.05
N GLN A 112 -18.72 8.12 -15.95
CA GLN A 112 -17.41 8.57 -16.45
C GLN A 112 -17.54 9.88 -17.21
N LYS A 113 -18.51 9.98 -18.12
CA LYS A 113 -18.78 11.20 -18.89
C LYS A 113 -19.14 12.38 -17.99
N ASP A 114 -19.96 12.15 -16.96
CA ASP A 114 -20.29 13.16 -15.96
C ASP A 114 -19.02 13.68 -15.27
N ILE A 115 -18.13 12.79 -14.80
CA ILE A 115 -16.87 13.17 -14.15
C ILE A 115 -15.94 13.91 -15.11
N ASP A 116 -15.78 13.40 -16.33
CA ASP A 116 -14.90 14.00 -17.34
C ASP A 116 -15.37 15.43 -17.68
N SER A 117 -16.69 15.66 -17.71
CA SER A 117 -17.26 17.00 -17.94
C SER A 117 -16.96 18.01 -16.82
N LEU A 118 -16.67 17.53 -15.59
CA LEU A 118 -16.29 18.41 -14.49
C LEU A 118 -14.96 19.10 -14.72
N ALA A 119 -14.03 18.48 -15.46
CA ALA A 119 -12.75 19.12 -15.77
C ALA A 119 -12.95 20.41 -16.56
N ASP A 120 -13.85 20.40 -17.54
CA ASP A 120 -14.21 21.58 -18.32
C ASP A 120 -14.91 22.64 -17.45
N ASP A 121 -15.77 22.22 -16.52
CA ASP A 121 -16.48 23.13 -15.63
C ASP A 121 -15.54 23.78 -14.61
N VAL A 122 -14.58 23.03 -14.05
CA VAL A 122 -13.53 23.55 -13.17
C VAL A 122 -12.63 24.51 -13.95
N PHE A 123 -12.20 24.14 -15.16
CA PHE A 123 -11.35 25.00 -15.99
C PHE A 123 -12.06 26.31 -16.37
N LYS A 124 -13.34 26.25 -16.77
CA LYS A 124 -14.14 27.44 -17.04
C LYS A 124 -14.27 28.31 -15.79
N LEU A 125 -14.51 27.69 -14.63
CA LEU A 125 -14.62 28.40 -13.37
C LEU A 125 -13.30 29.10 -13.03
N GLU A 126 -12.16 28.42 -13.10
CA GLU A 126 -10.83 29.02 -12.89
C GLU A 126 -10.55 30.15 -13.89
N ALA A 127 -10.81 29.94 -15.18
CA ALA A 127 -10.58 30.93 -16.23
C ALA A 127 -11.46 32.18 -16.08
N GLU A 128 -12.75 32.02 -15.77
CA GLU A 128 -13.66 33.13 -15.46
C GLU A 128 -13.18 33.89 -14.22
N THR A 129 -12.79 33.18 -13.15
CA THR A 129 -12.27 33.80 -11.93
C THR A 129 -11.02 34.61 -12.23
N PHE A 130 -10.05 34.00 -12.92
CA PHE A 130 -8.77 34.62 -13.25
C PHE A 130 -8.96 35.83 -14.18
N GLY A 131 -9.77 35.69 -15.23
CA GLY A 131 -10.08 36.77 -16.17
C GLY A 131 -10.71 37.98 -15.49
N LEU A 132 -11.65 37.76 -14.56
CA LEU A 132 -12.30 38.82 -13.80
C LEU A 132 -11.35 39.47 -12.78
N PHE A 133 -10.57 38.68 -12.03
CA PHE A 133 -9.54 39.22 -11.16
C PHE A 133 -8.55 40.09 -11.93
N MET A 134 -8.08 39.63 -13.08
CA MET A 134 -7.20 40.39 -13.94
C MET A 134 -7.87 41.65 -14.50
N PHE A 135 -9.14 41.58 -14.91
CA PHE A 135 -9.88 42.75 -15.38
C PHE A 135 -10.02 43.84 -14.30
N GLU A 136 -10.41 43.47 -13.08
CA GLU A 136 -10.52 44.42 -11.96
C GLU A 136 -9.15 44.95 -11.53
N LEU A 137 -8.12 44.10 -11.48
CA LEU A 137 -6.74 44.54 -11.24
C LEU A 137 -6.26 45.53 -12.32
N MET A 138 -6.63 45.33 -13.58
CA MET A 138 -6.27 46.23 -14.69
C MET A 138 -6.98 47.59 -14.65
N LYS A 139 -8.05 47.73 -13.86
CA LYS A 139 -8.67 49.04 -13.58
C LYS A 139 -7.85 49.87 -12.59
N ASP A 140 -6.97 49.26 -11.79
CA ASP A 140 -6.00 49.98 -10.95
C ASP A 140 -4.89 50.56 -11.85
N PRO A 141 -4.79 51.90 -11.99
CA PRO A 141 -3.77 52.54 -12.83
C PRO A 141 -2.34 52.19 -12.40
N SER A 142 -2.12 51.96 -11.09
CA SER A 142 -0.82 51.56 -10.56
C SER A 142 -0.46 50.15 -11.00
N PHE A 143 -1.40 49.20 -10.94
CA PHE A 143 -1.15 47.83 -11.39
C PHE A 143 -0.92 47.76 -12.91
N ARG A 144 -1.71 48.50 -13.69
CA ARG A 144 -1.53 48.61 -15.14
C ARG A 144 -0.14 49.16 -15.52
N SER A 145 0.32 50.20 -14.82
CA SER A 145 1.67 50.77 -15.00
C SER A 145 2.78 49.77 -14.63
N MET A 146 2.58 48.94 -13.60
CA MET A 146 3.56 47.93 -13.19
C MET A 146 3.69 46.78 -14.21
N LEU A 147 2.57 46.34 -14.80
CA LEU A 147 2.56 45.34 -15.86
C LEU A 147 3.25 45.84 -17.13
N THR A 148 2.93 47.06 -17.59
CA THR A 148 3.53 47.60 -18.82
C THR A 148 5.02 47.91 -18.66
N THR A 149 5.50 48.19 -17.45
CA THR A 149 6.92 48.43 -17.16
C THR A 149 7.70 47.17 -16.79
N GLY A 150 7.05 46.00 -16.69
CA GLY A 150 7.68 44.74 -16.29
C GLY A 150 8.16 44.71 -14.84
N ARG A 151 7.71 45.64 -13.99
CA ARG A 151 8.13 45.79 -12.59
C ARG A 151 7.09 45.20 -11.64
N LEU A 152 6.80 43.91 -11.80
CA LEU A 152 5.92 43.21 -10.87
C LEU A 152 6.53 43.20 -9.44
N PRO A 153 5.72 43.31 -8.37
CA PRO A 153 6.23 43.24 -7.02
C PRO A 153 6.90 41.88 -6.80
N LYS A 154 8.17 41.87 -6.37
CA LYS A 154 8.90 40.62 -6.07
C LYS A 154 8.35 39.89 -4.84
N LYS A 155 7.51 40.55 -4.03
CA LYS A 155 6.94 40.01 -2.79
C LYS A 155 5.46 39.65 -3.01
N PRO A 156 5.09 38.34 -2.94
CA PRO A 156 3.72 37.87 -3.12
C PRO A 156 2.69 38.56 -2.21
N LYS A 157 3.10 38.94 -0.98
CA LYS A 157 2.26 39.63 0.00
C LYS A 157 1.65 40.95 -0.52
N VAL A 158 2.39 41.72 -1.32
CA VAL A 158 1.92 43.01 -1.88
C VAL A 158 0.83 42.80 -2.93
N ILE A 159 0.89 41.69 -3.66
CA ILE A 159 -0.14 41.31 -4.64
C ILE A 159 -1.40 40.86 -3.90
N LEU A 160 -1.24 40.05 -2.84
CA LEU A 160 -2.35 39.58 -2.01
C LEU A 160 -3.06 40.73 -1.28
N GLU A 161 -2.32 41.70 -0.72
CA GLU A 161 -2.92 42.90 -0.09
C GLU A 161 -3.72 43.75 -1.07
N ARG A 162 -3.27 43.85 -2.34
CA ARG A 162 -4.03 44.55 -3.39
C ARG A 162 -5.29 43.80 -3.80
N LEU A 163 -5.21 42.47 -3.91
CA LEU A 163 -6.38 41.63 -4.15
C LEU A 163 -7.40 41.78 -3.02
N ASP A 164 -6.95 41.78 -1.76
CA ASP A 164 -7.82 41.94 -0.59
C ASP A 164 -8.51 43.32 -0.58
N ASN A 165 -7.79 44.38 -0.92
CA ASN A 165 -8.36 45.72 -1.08
C ASN A 165 -9.38 45.81 -2.23
N LEU A 166 -9.19 45.06 -3.33
CA LEU A 166 -10.15 45.00 -4.43
C LEU A 166 -11.41 44.21 -4.08
N ILE A 167 -11.28 43.15 -3.30
CA ILE A 167 -12.41 42.33 -2.84
C ILE A 167 -13.24 43.10 -1.80
N THR A 168 -12.59 43.86 -0.92
CA THR A 168 -13.25 44.60 0.16
C THR A 168 -13.76 45.99 -0.23
N ASN A 169 -13.35 46.52 -1.39
CA ASN A 169 -13.80 47.83 -1.88
C ASN A 169 -15.31 47.81 -2.23
N PRO A 170 -16.13 48.70 -1.65
CA PRO A 170 -17.58 48.76 -1.90
C PRO A 170 -17.99 48.88 -3.38
N ALA A 171 -17.15 49.50 -4.23
CA ALA A 171 -17.44 49.70 -5.65
C ALA A 171 -17.32 48.41 -6.49
N THR A 172 -16.48 47.46 -6.05
CA THR A 172 -16.19 46.20 -6.75
C THR A 172 -16.79 44.99 -6.02
N ARG A 173 -17.14 45.15 -4.73
CA ARG A 173 -17.71 44.11 -3.87
C ARG A 173 -18.93 43.43 -4.46
N GLY A 174 -19.87 44.19 -5.06
CA GLY A 174 -21.07 43.60 -5.68
C GLY A 174 -20.76 42.62 -6.82
N THR A 175 -19.73 42.93 -7.63
CA THR A 175 -19.25 42.04 -8.70
C THR A 175 -18.61 40.79 -8.11
N PHE A 176 -17.80 40.92 -7.06
CA PHE A 176 -17.20 39.78 -6.36
C PHE A 176 -18.24 38.89 -5.68
N ASP A 177 -19.25 39.47 -5.05
CA ASP A 177 -20.35 38.73 -4.41
C ASP A 177 -21.18 37.94 -5.45
N GLU A 178 -21.44 38.51 -6.64
CA GLU A 178 -22.12 37.80 -7.72
C GLU A 178 -21.29 36.62 -8.26
N ILE A 179 -19.97 36.80 -8.38
CA ILE A 179 -19.03 35.74 -8.76
C ILE A 179 -19.03 34.63 -7.71
N LEU A 180 -18.85 34.98 -6.43
CA LEU A 180 -18.87 34.00 -5.34
C LEU A 180 -20.18 33.20 -5.32
N ARG A 181 -21.31 33.85 -5.60
CA ARG A 181 -22.61 33.16 -5.73
C ARG A 181 -22.65 32.19 -6.93
N LYS A 182 -22.24 32.63 -8.12
CA LYS A 182 -22.19 31.75 -9.32
C LYS A 182 -21.23 30.57 -9.11
N HIS A 183 -20.11 30.83 -8.46
CA HIS A 183 -19.13 29.80 -8.11
C HIS A 183 -19.69 28.84 -7.08
N HIS A 184 -20.40 29.34 -6.07
CA HIS A 184 -21.06 28.50 -5.07
C HIS A 184 -22.05 27.51 -5.73
N ASP A 185 -22.90 27.99 -6.63
CA ASP A 185 -23.88 27.14 -7.34
C ASP A 185 -23.20 26.08 -8.23
N ARG A 186 -22.14 26.47 -8.94
CA ARG A 186 -21.37 25.55 -9.80
C ARG A 186 -20.57 24.55 -8.97
N LEU A 187 -19.93 24.99 -7.88
CA LEU A 187 -19.25 24.12 -6.93
C LEU A 187 -20.25 23.12 -6.32
N GLY A 188 -21.46 23.55 -5.98
CA GLY A 188 -22.53 22.66 -5.53
C GLY A 188 -22.81 21.53 -6.53
N LYS A 189 -22.93 21.84 -7.81
CA LYS A 189 -23.11 20.83 -8.88
C LYS A 189 -21.90 19.92 -9.05
N ILE A 190 -20.69 20.48 -9.01
CA ILE A 190 -19.44 19.72 -9.09
C ILE A 190 -19.38 18.72 -7.91
N PHE A 191 -19.63 19.18 -6.68
CA PHE A 191 -19.67 18.32 -5.50
C PHE A 191 -20.76 17.26 -5.59
N GLU A 192 -21.95 17.60 -6.09
CA GLU A 192 -23.04 16.63 -6.29
C GLU A 192 -22.61 15.49 -7.24
N VAL A 193 -22.02 15.82 -8.39
CA VAL A 193 -21.53 14.84 -9.36
C VAL A 193 -20.41 13.99 -8.74
N LEU A 194 -19.44 14.61 -8.06
CA LEU A 194 -18.37 13.89 -7.40
C LEU A 194 -18.90 12.93 -6.33
N LEU A 195 -19.80 13.38 -5.45
CA LEU A 195 -20.37 12.55 -4.39
C LEU A 195 -21.18 11.37 -4.94
N ARG A 196 -21.84 11.55 -6.08
CA ARG A 196 -22.65 10.52 -6.73
C ARG A 196 -21.81 9.53 -7.53
N GLN A 197 -20.92 10.02 -8.38
CA GLN A 197 -20.27 9.22 -9.44
C GLN A 197 -18.84 8.77 -9.08
N LEU A 198 -18.05 9.59 -8.38
CA LEU A 198 -16.65 9.26 -8.09
C LEU A 198 -16.49 7.97 -7.26
N PRO A 199 -17.32 7.70 -6.24
CA PRO A 199 -17.23 6.44 -5.48
C PRO A 199 -17.46 5.21 -6.34
N LEU A 200 -18.34 5.32 -7.36
CA LEU A 200 -18.60 4.27 -8.32
C LEU A 200 -17.40 4.08 -9.25
N ILE A 201 -16.96 5.14 -9.94
CA ILE A 201 -15.86 5.06 -10.93
C ILE A 201 -14.57 4.58 -10.27
N SER A 202 -14.16 5.23 -9.17
CA SER A 202 -12.99 4.78 -8.41
C SER A 202 -13.11 3.33 -7.96
N GLY A 203 -14.34 2.88 -7.67
CA GLY A 203 -14.59 1.52 -7.23
C GLY A 203 -14.44 0.48 -8.34
N ILE A 204 -14.83 0.85 -9.56
CA ILE A 204 -14.67 0.02 -10.76
C ILE A 204 -13.21 -0.07 -11.18
N GLU A 205 -12.46 1.04 -11.10
CA GLU A 205 -11.02 1.09 -11.41
C GLU A 205 -10.22 0.06 -10.59
N VAL A 206 -10.54 -0.08 -9.30
CA VAL A 206 -9.84 -1.00 -8.39
C VAL A 206 -10.51 -2.37 -8.25
N LEU A 207 -11.60 -2.64 -8.97
CA LEU A 207 -12.44 -3.82 -8.74
C LEU A 207 -11.68 -5.15 -8.93
N LYS A 208 -10.78 -5.21 -9.92
CA LYS A 208 -9.96 -6.40 -10.17
C LYS A 208 -9.06 -6.71 -8.98
N GLU A 209 -8.37 -5.70 -8.47
CA GLU A 209 -7.50 -5.85 -7.29
C GLU A 209 -8.30 -6.19 -6.04
N ALA A 210 -9.46 -5.54 -5.87
CA ALA A 210 -10.37 -5.80 -4.76
C ALA A 210 -10.85 -7.26 -4.72
N LYS A 211 -11.20 -7.80 -5.89
CA LYS A 211 -11.59 -9.20 -6.05
C LYS A 211 -10.44 -10.13 -5.68
N GLU A 212 -9.25 -9.91 -6.23
CA GLU A 212 -8.09 -10.75 -5.97
C GLU A 212 -7.65 -10.72 -4.49
N ASN A 213 -7.67 -9.54 -3.87
CA ASN A 213 -7.41 -9.37 -2.43
C ASN A 213 -8.49 -10.08 -1.59
N GLY A 214 -9.76 -9.92 -1.95
CA GLY A 214 -10.91 -10.54 -1.27
C GLY A 214 -10.87 -12.06 -1.33
N ASP A 215 -10.69 -12.63 -2.52
CA ASP A 215 -10.51 -14.07 -2.74
C ASP A 215 -9.37 -14.62 -1.89
N THR A 216 -8.22 -13.92 -1.88
CA THR A 216 -7.06 -14.30 -1.09
C THR A 216 -7.38 -14.32 0.40
N LEU A 217 -7.96 -13.24 0.94
CA LEU A 217 -8.28 -13.17 2.36
C LEU A 217 -9.31 -14.21 2.79
N LEU A 218 -10.33 -14.46 1.97
CA LEU A 218 -11.30 -15.52 2.24
C LEU A 218 -10.63 -16.89 2.27
N GLU A 219 -9.74 -17.19 1.32
CA GLU A 219 -9.05 -18.47 1.33
C GLU A 219 -8.23 -18.68 2.61
N ILE A 220 -7.43 -17.68 3.01
CA ILE A 220 -6.64 -17.75 4.25
C ILE A 220 -7.52 -17.77 5.50
N ALA A 221 -8.66 -17.09 5.47
CA ALA A 221 -9.61 -17.04 6.56
C ALA A 221 -10.62 -18.20 6.55
N GLU A 222 -10.43 -19.24 5.72
CA GLU A 222 -11.34 -20.38 5.59
C GLU A 222 -12.80 -19.95 5.30
N ASN A 223 -12.95 -18.94 4.45
CA ASN A 223 -14.20 -18.26 4.08
C ASN A 223 -14.94 -17.55 5.24
N SER A 224 -14.24 -17.23 6.34
CA SER A 224 -14.83 -16.51 7.48
C SER A 224 -14.56 -14.99 7.41
N VAL A 225 -15.58 -14.20 7.08
CA VAL A 225 -15.54 -12.73 7.14
C VAL A 225 -15.35 -12.23 8.56
N GLN A 226 -15.88 -12.97 9.54
CA GLN A 226 -15.69 -12.66 10.96
C GLN A 226 -14.20 -12.75 11.35
N LYS A 227 -13.49 -13.80 10.94
CA LYS A 227 -12.04 -13.97 11.19
C LYS A 227 -11.25 -12.81 10.58
N ILE A 228 -11.60 -12.36 9.37
CA ILE A 228 -11.00 -11.18 8.74
C ILE A 228 -11.28 -9.91 9.57
N SER A 229 -12.53 -9.70 9.99
CA SER A 229 -12.91 -8.52 10.78
C SER A 229 -12.20 -8.47 12.13
N GLU A 230 -12.09 -9.61 12.82
CA GLU A 230 -11.36 -9.75 14.09
C GLU A 230 -9.86 -9.47 13.94
N THR A 231 -9.25 -9.92 12.84
CA THR A 231 -7.86 -9.59 12.51
C THR A 231 -7.68 -8.11 12.22
N LEU A 232 -8.55 -7.50 11.41
CA LEU A 232 -8.51 -6.07 11.12
C LEU A 232 -8.71 -5.23 12.38
N LEU A 233 -9.57 -5.68 13.31
CA LEU A 233 -9.72 -5.06 14.63
C LEU A 233 -8.42 -5.12 15.44
N ARG A 234 -7.74 -6.26 15.47
CA ARG A 234 -6.43 -6.40 16.14
C ARG A 234 -5.36 -5.50 15.52
N ILE A 235 -5.34 -5.37 14.19
CA ILE A 235 -4.47 -4.41 13.49
C ILE A 235 -4.85 -2.98 13.88
N GLY A 236 -6.15 -2.65 13.93
CA GLY A 236 -6.68 -1.33 14.33
C GLY A 236 -6.32 -0.90 15.75
N ASN A 237 -6.08 -1.84 16.64
CA ASN A 237 -5.58 -1.58 17.99
C ASN A 237 -4.08 -1.23 18.04
N ILE A 238 -3.33 -1.51 16.96
CA ILE A 238 -1.89 -1.21 16.85
C ILE A 238 -1.67 0.05 16.00
N ILE A 239 -2.40 0.19 14.90
CA ILE A 239 -2.28 1.31 13.96
C ILE A 239 -3.65 1.90 13.62
N PRO A 240 -3.77 3.22 13.38
CA PRO A 240 -5.05 3.82 13.06
C PRO A 240 -5.58 3.32 11.70
N LEU A 241 -6.75 2.69 11.73
CA LEU A 241 -7.47 2.24 10.54
C LEU A 241 -8.65 3.17 10.24
N SER A 242 -8.91 3.38 8.96
CA SER A 242 -10.23 3.84 8.51
C SER A 242 -10.77 2.91 7.44
N TYR A 243 -12.07 2.92 7.29
CA TYR A 243 -12.82 2.02 6.42
C TYR A 243 -13.75 2.85 5.56
N ASN A 244 -13.76 2.59 4.26
CA ASN A 244 -14.79 3.07 3.35
C ASN A 244 -15.45 1.89 2.66
N ALA A 245 -16.76 1.94 2.47
CA ALA A 245 -17.50 0.94 1.73
C ALA A 245 -18.45 1.58 0.73
N VAL A 246 -18.53 0.99 -0.46
CA VAL A 246 -19.43 1.42 -1.54
C VAL A 246 -20.15 0.21 -2.10
N CYS A 247 -21.48 0.24 -2.18
CA CYS A 247 -22.23 -0.82 -2.86
C CYS A 247 -22.32 -0.53 -4.36
N LEU A 248 -21.71 -1.39 -5.18
CA LEU A 248 -21.72 -1.24 -6.64
C LEU A 248 -23.11 -1.58 -7.23
N GLU A 249 -23.87 -2.48 -6.59
CA GLU A 249 -25.18 -2.89 -7.10
C GLU A 249 -26.25 -1.79 -7.02
N CYS A 250 -26.15 -0.87 -6.06
CA CYS A 250 -27.11 0.22 -5.90
C CYS A 250 -27.34 0.98 -7.21
N VAL A 251 -26.27 1.40 -7.87
CA VAL A 251 -26.36 2.16 -9.12
C VAL A 251 -26.42 1.22 -10.31
N LEU A 252 -25.49 0.27 -10.40
CA LEU A 252 -25.29 -0.52 -11.62
C LEU A 252 -26.37 -1.56 -11.88
N ARG A 253 -26.99 -2.11 -10.83
CA ARG A 253 -28.02 -3.15 -10.95
C ARG A 253 -29.41 -2.63 -10.56
N LYS A 254 -29.49 -1.78 -9.54
CA LYS A 254 -30.75 -1.29 -8.99
C LYS A 254 -31.11 0.12 -9.46
N GLN A 255 -30.23 0.76 -10.23
CA GLN A 255 -30.45 2.09 -10.84
C GLN A 255 -30.88 3.16 -9.82
N LEU A 256 -30.40 3.04 -8.58
CA LEU A 256 -30.61 4.04 -7.54
C LEU A 256 -29.78 5.27 -7.87
N ALA A 257 -30.29 6.44 -7.48
CA ALA A 257 -29.63 7.72 -7.76
C ALA A 257 -28.24 7.85 -7.13
N MET A 258 -27.99 7.19 -6.00
CA MET A 258 -26.70 7.21 -5.31
C MET A 258 -26.34 5.81 -4.78
N PRO A 259 -25.06 5.45 -4.77
CA PRO A 259 -24.63 4.22 -4.11
C PRO A 259 -24.72 4.37 -2.60
N PHE A 260 -25.00 3.26 -1.91
CA PHE A 260 -24.76 3.19 -0.48
C PHE A 260 -23.28 3.43 -0.19
N GLN A 261 -22.99 4.29 0.78
CA GLN A 261 -21.64 4.62 1.23
C GLN A 261 -21.58 4.54 2.75
N ALA A 262 -20.49 3.99 3.28
CA ALA A 262 -20.19 4.03 4.71
C ALA A 262 -18.72 4.39 4.91
N THR A 263 -18.46 5.31 5.83
CA THR A 263 -17.11 5.70 6.23
C THR A 263 -17.00 5.60 7.74
N LEU A 264 -16.02 4.84 8.22
CA LEU A 264 -15.66 4.74 9.63
C LEU A 264 -14.22 5.19 9.81
N LEU A 265 -14.00 6.18 10.66
CA LEU A 265 -12.68 6.74 10.93
C LEU A 265 -12.21 6.29 12.32
N TYR A 266 -11.03 5.68 12.41
CA TYR A 266 -10.33 5.39 13.66
C TYR A 266 -11.19 4.65 14.70
N THR A 267 -12.04 3.74 14.24
CA THR A 267 -12.97 3.02 15.09
C THR A 267 -12.27 1.92 15.88
N LYS A 268 -12.63 1.79 17.15
CA LYS A 268 -12.28 0.64 18.00
C LYS A 268 -13.26 -0.53 17.85
N ASP A 269 -14.34 -0.32 17.10
CA ASP A 269 -15.32 -1.33 16.72
C ASP A 269 -15.29 -1.46 15.21
N PHE A 270 -14.61 -2.50 14.71
CA PHE A 270 -14.39 -2.72 13.30
C PHE A 270 -15.15 -3.97 12.83
N SER A 271 -16.12 -3.79 11.94
CA SER A 271 -16.88 -4.88 11.31
C SER A 271 -17.08 -4.60 9.83
N LEU A 272 -16.81 -5.59 8.98
CA LEU A 272 -17.05 -5.48 7.54
C LEU A 272 -18.53 -5.63 7.23
N ILE A 273 -19.08 -4.70 6.43
CA ILE A 273 -20.46 -4.76 5.96
C ILE A 273 -20.57 -5.81 4.85
N GLU A 274 -21.27 -6.91 5.10
CA GLU A 274 -21.45 -7.98 4.11
C GLU A 274 -22.64 -7.76 3.17
N ARG A 275 -23.61 -6.92 3.57
CA ARG A 275 -24.80 -6.62 2.77
C ARG A 275 -25.16 -5.15 2.82
N CYS A 276 -25.53 -4.62 1.67
CA CYS A 276 -25.93 -3.24 1.54
C CYS A 276 -27.26 -3.02 2.25
N HIS A 277 -27.31 -2.08 3.20
CA HIS A 277 -28.54 -1.76 3.94
C HIS A 277 -29.60 -1.08 3.05
N GLN A 278 -29.20 -0.49 1.92
CA GLN A 278 -30.11 0.23 1.02
C GLN A 278 -30.74 -0.69 -0.04
N CYS A 279 -29.96 -1.59 -0.65
CA CYS A 279 -30.42 -2.40 -1.78
C CYS A 279 -30.33 -3.92 -1.55
N SER A 280 -29.86 -4.35 -0.38
CA SER A 280 -29.60 -5.76 -0.02
C SER A 280 -28.57 -6.47 -0.92
N GLY A 281 -27.86 -5.74 -1.78
CA GLY A 281 -26.76 -6.25 -2.60
C GLY A 281 -25.59 -6.73 -1.77
N ARG A 282 -24.80 -7.64 -2.33
CA ARG A 282 -23.62 -8.27 -1.69
C ARG A 282 -22.31 -7.75 -2.26
N THR A 283 -22.30 -7.16 -3.46
CA THR A 283 -21.07 -6.61 -4.05
C THR A 283 -20.76 -5.24 -3.45
N ILE A 284 -20.19 -5.26 -2.25
CA ILE A 284 -19.72 -4.09 -1.51
C ILE A 284 -18.21 -4.04 -1.61
N LEU A 285 -17.72 -2.97 -2.24
CA LEU A 285 -16.31 -2.68 -2.30
C LEU A 285 -15.88 -2.03 -0.97
N HIS A 286 -14.96 -2.66 -0.26
CA HIS A 286 -14.32 -2.12 0.92
C HIS A 286 -12.96 -1.51 0.55
N ARG A 287 -12.62 -0.39 1.19
CA ARG A 287 -11.27 0.18 1.21
C ARG A 287 -10.80 0.29 2.64
N ILE A 288 -9.84 -0.55 3.00
CA ILE A 288 -9.21 -0.55 4.31
C ILE A 288 -7.99 0.34 4.22
N ASN A 289 -7.99 1.42 4.98
CA ASN A 289 -6.94 2.43 4.94
C ASN A 289 -6.12 2.36 6.21
N ILE A 290 -4.84 2.03 6.08
CA ILE A 290 -3.85 2.22 7.13
C ILE A 290 -3.35 3.65 7.08
N HIS A 291 -3.54 4.40 8.15
CA HIS A 291 -2.91 5.71 8.34
C HIS A 291 -1.56 5.49 8.99
N ALA A 292 -0.48 5.61 8.20
CA ALA A 292 0.85 5.25 8.67
C ALA A 292 1.33 6.26 9.73
N PRO A 293 1.56 5.82 10.99
CA PRO A 293 2.25 6.66 11.96
C PRO A 293 3.68 6.93 11.51
N SER A 294 4.32 7.95 12.09
CA SER A 294 5.65 8.42 11.68
C SER A 294 6.73 7.34 11.68
N ASP A 295 6.64 6.36 12.59
CA ASP A 295 7.55 5.23 12.71
C ASP A 295 7.28 4.10 11.68
N LEU A 296 6.20 4.17 10.91
CA LEU A 296 5.84 3.19 9.88
C LEU A 296 5.98 3.73 8.44
N ILE A 297 6.02 5.06 8.27
CA ILE A 297 6.08 5.73 6.95
C ILE A 297 7.21 5.17 6.09
N ALA A 298 8.43 5.15 6.60
CA ALA A 298 9.60 4.69 5.83
C ALA A 298 9.52 3.20 5.49
N LEU A 299 8.98 2.37 6.40
CA LEU A 299 8.81 0.93 6.18
C LEU A 299 7.77 0.63 5.10
N ILE A 300 6.71 1.42 5.02
CA ILE A 300 5.68 1.28 3.99
C ILE A 300 6.21 1.79 2.64
N GLN A 301 6.89 2.94 2.61
CA GLN A 301 7.42 3.56 1.38
C GLN A 301 8.54 2.74 0.76
N ASP A 302 9.46 2.22 1.57
CA ASP A 302 10.60 1.43 1.10
C ASP A 302 10.27 -0.08 1.01
N GLU A 303 9.00 -0.46 1.20
CA GLU A 303 8.49 -1.84 1.17
C GLU A 303 9.21 -2.83 2.11
N ARG A 304 9.70 -2.34 3.26
CA ARG A 304 10.45 -3.16 4.25
C ARG A 304 9.57 -3.87 5.28
N LEU A 305 8.32 -3.46 5.44
CA LEU A 305 7.41 -4.12 6.39
C LEU A 305 7.17 -5.61 6.05
N PRO A 306 6.92 -6.02 4.78
CA PRO A 306 6.85 -7.42 4.38
C PRO A 306 8.09 -8.24 4.75
N GLU A 307 9.30 -7.71 4.52
CA GLU A 307 10.56 -8.37 4.89
C GLU A 307 10.66 -8.61 6.39
N ALA A 308 10.32 -7.60 7.18
CA ALA A 308 10.32 -7.71 8.62
C ALA A 308 9.30 -8.74 9.11
N ILE A 309 8.09 -8.79 8.55
CA ILE A 309 7.08 -9.80 8.88
C ILE A 309 7.60 -11.22 8.62
N VAL A 310 8.23 -11.46 7.47
CA VAL A 310 8.84 -12.76 7.13
C VAL A 310 9.95 -13.11 8.11
N GLY A 311 10.84 -12.17 8.40
CA GLY A 311 11.93 -12.39 9.35
C GLY A 311 11.46 -12.66 10.78
N TYR A 312 10.45 -11.94 11.26
CA TYR A 312 9.85 -12.20 12.57
C TYR A 312 9.20 -13.58 12.63
N THR A 313 8.56 -14.00 11.54
CA THR A 313 7.97 -15.36 11.43
C THR A 313 9.07 -16.42 11.51
N LEU A 314 10.17 -16.25 10.78
CA LEU A 314 11.35 -17.12 10.84
C LEU A 314 11.96 -17.22 12.25
N ALA A 315 12.03 -16.11 12.96
CA ALA A 315 12.61 -16.07 14.29
C ALA A 315 11.77 -16.82 15.36
N GLN A 316 10.50 -17.13 15.09
CA GLN A 316 9.71 -17.98 15.99
C GLN A 316 10.14 -19.45 15.94
N LEU A 317 10.77 -19.89 14.84
CA LEU A 317 11.22 -21.27 14.71
C LEU A 317 12.31 -21.60 15.74
N GLU A 318 12.15 -22.73 16.43
CA GLU A 318 13.08 -23.16 17.47
C GLU A 318 14.50 -23.37 16.94
N ASP A 319 14.64 -23.88 15.72
CA ASP A 319 15.93 -24.18 15.08
C ASP A 319 16.67 -22.94 14.57
N VAL A 320 15.99 -21.79 14.47
CA VAL A 320 16.60 -20.53 14.04
C VAL A 320 17.30 -19.86 15.22
N GLU A 321 18.58 -19.51 15.03
CA GLU A 321 19.44 -18.85 16.01
C GLU A 321 19.43 -17.33 15.81
N GLU A 322 19.65 -16.86 14.58
CA GLU A 322 19.73 -15.44 14.22
C GLU A 322 18.99 -15.17 12.91
N VAL A 323 18.39 -13.97 12.79
CA VAL A 323 17.72 -13.50 11.59
C VAL A 323 18.10 -12.04 11.32
N PHE A 324 18.78 -11.80 10.21
CA PHE A 324 19.13 -10.46 9.74
C PHE A 324 18.09 -9.97 8.73
N ILE A 325 17.64 -8.73 8.91
CA ILE A 325 16.68 -8.09 8.01
C ILE A 325 17.40 -7.07 7.15
N HIS A 326 17.24 -7.20 5.84
CA HIS A 326 17.65 -6.25 4.83
C HIS A 326 19.12 -5.86 4.96
N LYS A 327 20.00 -6.81 4.69
CA LYS A 327 21.46 -6.65 4.84
C LYS A 327 22.20 -6.93 3.55
N LYS A 328 23.38 -6.33 3.41
CA LYS A 328 24.30 -6.71 2.34
C LYS A 328 25.27 -7.77 2.87
N VAL A 329 25.32 -8.91 2.21
CA VAL A 329 26.10 -10.07 2.63
C VAL A 329 27.21 -10.33 1.62
N ASN A 330 28.44 -10.35 2.09
CA ASN A 330 29.64 -10.61 1.32
C ASN A 330 30.29 -11.92 1.79
N PRO A 331 30.41 -12.95 0.94
CA PRO A 331 31.16 -14.14 1.30
C PRO A 331 32.67 -13.84 1.30
N VAL A 332 33.40 -14.47 2.22
CA VAL A 332 34.86 -14.42 2.29
C VAL A 332 35.39 -15.77 1.84
N ILE A 333 36.09 -15.79 0.70
CA ILE A 333 36.60 -17.01 0.06
C ILE A 333 38.12 -16.89 -0.04
N ASN A 334 38.84 -17.87 0.51
CA ASN A 334 40.31 -17.87 0.58
C ASN A 334 40.88 -16.58 1.21
N GLY A 335 40.20 -16.06 2.25
CA GLY A 335 40.58 -14.82 2.94
C GLY A 335 40.21 -13.53 2.20
N ILE A 336 39.66 -13.60 0.99
CA ILE A 336 39.30 -12.44 0.16
C ILE A 336 37.79 -12.20 0.23
N VAL A 337 37.41 -10.96 0.58
CA VAL A 337 36.02 -10.51 0.55
C VAL A 337 35.55 -10.41 -0.90
N LYS A 338 34.55 -11.20 -1.28
CA LYS A 338 33.95 -11.16 -2.62
C LYS A 338 32.88 -10.08 -2.70
N ARG A 339 32.39 -9.83 -3.92
CA ARG A 339 31.21 -8.99 -4.16
C ARG A 339 30.03 -9.56 -3.38
N GLY A 340 29.29 -8.69 -2.69
CA GLY A 340 28.13 -9.09 -1.90
C GLY A 340 26.81 -8.87 -2.63
N ALA A 341 25.76 -9.51 -2.14
CA ALA A 341 24.37 -9.32 -2.54
C ALA A 341 23.58 -8.68 -1.40
N GLN A 342 22.58 -7.86 -1.71
CA GLN A 342 21.57 -7.48 -0.73
C GLN A 342 20.64 -8.67 -0.54
N ILE A 343 20.37 -9.03 0.71
CA ILE A 343 19.48 -10.11 1.12
C ILE A 343 18.38 -9.50 1.98
N ASP A 344 17.14 -9.76 1.63
CA ASP A 344 15.98 -9.22 2.33
C ASP A 344 15.82 -9.85 3.72
N VAL A 345 15.92 -11.18 3.81
CA VAL A 345 15.98 -11.89 5.08
C VAL A 345 17.01 -13.00 5.03
N LEU A 346 17.98 -12.97 5.95
CA LEU A 346 18.99 -14.00 6.13
C LEU A 346 18.79 -14.65 7.49
N ALA A 347 18.52 -15.95 7.54
CA ALA A 347 18.43 -16.69 8.80
C ALA A 347 19.58 -17.70 8.92
N ILE A 348 20.17 -17.76 10.12
CA ILE A 348 21.17 -18.75 10.51
C ILE A 348 20.52 -19.65 11.57
N THR A 349 20.56 -20.95 11.32
CA THR A 349 20.05 -21.97 12.25
C THR A 349 21.11 -22.37 13.27
N LYS A 350 20.67 -22.98 14.37
CA LYS A 350 21.53 -23.49 15.44
C LYS A 350 22.58 -24.49 14.93
N ASP A 351 22.24 -25.29 13.91
CA ASP A 351 23.13 -26.22 13.23
C ASP A 351 23.94 -25.58 12.09
N LYS A 352 24.01 -24.24 12.07
CA LYS A 352 24.79 -23.44 11.13
C LYS A 352 24.40 -23.65 9.67
N ARG A 353 23.12 -23.85 9.37
CA ARG A 353 22.58 -23.74 8.01
C ARG A 353 22.17 -22.31 7.69
N LEU A 354 22.38 -21.92 6.43
CA LEU A 354 21.99 -20.62 5.90
C LEU A 354 20.67 -20.70 5.14
N ILE A 355 19.68 -19.93 5.57
CA ILE A 355 18.41 -19.75 4.87
C ILE A 355 18.39 -18.33 4.31
N ILE A 356 18.16 -18.20 3.02
CA ILE A 356 17.96 -16.91 2.35
C ILE A 356 16.49 -16.82 1.95
N VAL A 357 15.85 -15.70 2.32
CA VAL A 357 14.51 -15.39 1.86
C VAL A 357 14.51 -14.03 1.17
N GLU A 358 14.05 -14.02 -0.08
CA GLU A 358 13.74 -12.81 -0.84
C GLU A 358 12.25 -12.57 -0.77
N VAL A 359 11.85 -11.29 -0.66
CA VAL A 359 10.46 -10.92 -0.42
C VAL A 359 10.02 -9.92 -1.48
N THR A 360 8.98 -10.28 -2.22
CA THR A 360 8.38 -9.43 -3.25
C THR A 360 6.87 -9.34 -3.07
N ARG A 361 6.29 -8.20 -3.44
CA ARG A 361 4.84 -8.03 -3.56
C ARG A 361 4.33 -8.26 -4.98
N GLN A 362 5.23 -8.58 -5.92
CA GLN A 362 4.87 -8.92 -7.30
C GLN A 362 3.91 -10.11 -7.31
N SER A 363 2.89 -10.00 -8.16
CA SER A 363 1.84 -11.02 -8.32
C SER A 363 1.86 -11.65 -9.71
N ASP A 364 2.80 -11.26 -10.59
CA ASP A 364 3.00 -11.91 -11.88
C ASP A 364 3.98 -13.07 -11.75
N PHE A 365 3.57 -14.26 -12.19
CA PHE A 365 4.34 -15.48 -12.00
C PHE A 365 5.65 -15.46 -12.78
N GLU A 366 5.64 -15.02 -14.04
CA GLU A 366 6.82 -15.05 -14.90
C GLU A 366 7.86 -14.02 -14.45
N THR A 367 7.42 -12.82 -14.07
CA THR A 367 8.30 -11.82 -13.46
C THR A 367 8.93 -12.36 -12.18
N VAL A 368 8.15 -12.91 -11.26
CA VAL A 368 8.68 -13.42 -9.99
C VAL A 368 9.64 -14.60 -10.21
N LEU A 369 9.30 -15.53 -11.10
CA LEU A 369 10.15 -16.68 -11.39
C LEU A 369 11.49 -16.25 -12.01
N ASN A 370 11.45 -15.42 -13.04
CA ASN A 370 12.64 -15.10 -13.82
C ASN A 370 13.51 -14.04 -13.13
N GLU A 371 12.90 -12.96 -12.63
CA GLU A 371 13.61 -11.80 -12.10
C GLU A 371 13.96 -11.92 -10.61
N GLU A 372 13.11 -12.56 -9.81
CA GLU A 372 13.35 -12.66 -8.36
C GLU A 372 14.02 -13.97 -7.97
N LEU A 373 13.55 -15.10 -8.51
CA LEU A 373 14.08 -16.41 -8.13
C LEU A 373 15.32 -16.82 -8.94
N ILE A 374 15.20 -16.91 -10.27
CA ILE A 374 16.29 -17.42 -11.14
C ILE A 374 17.48 -16.45 -11.15
N HIS A 375 17.22 -15.16 -11.35
CA HIS A 375 18.29 -14.16 -11.37
C HIS A 375 19.04 -14.11 -10.04
N LYS A 376 18.32 -14.08 -8.90
CA LYS A 376 18.96 -14.01 -7.58
C LYS A 376 19.77 -15.26 -7.27
N THR A 377 19.21 -16.45 -7.47
CA THR A 377 19.95 -17.71 -7.22
C THR A 377 21.19 -17.81 -8.09
N THR A 378 21.14 -17.36 -9.35
CA THR A 378 22.30 -17.28 -10.24
C THR A 378 23.34 -16.28 -9.74
N LEU A 379 22.91 -15.10 -9.29
CA LEU A 379 23.82 -14.10 -8.69
C LEU A 379 24.52 -14.66 -7.46
N LEU A 380 23.80 -15.33 -6.56
CA LEU A 380 24.34 -15.93 -5.34
C LEU A 380 25.41 -16.99 -5.66
N GLU A 381 25.15 -17.84 -6.66
CA GLU A 381 26.13 -18.81 -7.17
C GLU A 381 27.38 -18.13 -7.73
N GLN A 382 27.21 -17.08 -8.56
CA GLN A 382 28.32 -16.34 -9.16
C GLN A 382 29.23 -15.66 -8.14
N ILE A 383 28.66 -15.14 -7.04
CA ILE A 383 29.46 -14.54 -5.96
C ILE A 383 30.00 -15.57 -4.96
N GLY A 384 29.65 -16.85 -5.12
CA GLY A 384 30.08 -17.95 -4.25
C GLY A 384 29.40 -17.97 -2.88
N LEU A 385 28.23 -17.34 -2.74
CA LEU A 385 27.45 -17.38 -1.51
C LEU A 385 26.59 -18.66 -1.49
N LYS A 386 27.11 -19.69 -0.81
CA LYS A 386 26.39 -20.96 -0.63
C LYS A 386 25.29 -20.82 0.42
N TYR A 387 24.13 -21.39 0.14
CA TYR A 387 22.99 -21.44 1.05
C TYR A 387 22.44 -22.87 1.14
N ASP A 388 21.76 -23.19 2.24
CA ASP A 388 21.11 -24.48 2.44
C ASP A 388 19.67 -24.48 1.91
N VAL A 389 18.97 -23.35 2.04
CA VAL A 389 17.61 -23.15 1.51
C VAL A 389 17.47 -21.73 0.98
N PHE A 390 16.88 -21.59 -0.20
CA PHE A 390 16.47 -20.29 -0.74
C PHE A 390 14.95 -20.27 -0.93
N VAL A 391 14.31 -19.20 -0.47
CA VAL A 391 12.87 -19.01 -0.59
C VAL A 391 12.59 -17.64 -1.20
N CYS A 392 11.75 -17.58 -2.22
CA CYS A 392 11.16 -16.34 -2.69
C CYS A 392 9.70 -16.31 -2.20
N VAL A 393 9.38 -15.38 -1.31
CA VAL A 393 8.01 -15.10 -0.86
C VAL A 393 7.44 -14.01 -1.73
N SER A 394 6.25 -14.23 -2.28
CA SER A 394 5.65 -13.37 -3.29
C SER A 394 4.18 -13.03 -3.01
N GLY A 395 3.67 -12.00 -3.68
CA GLY A 395 2.25 -11.64 -3.74
C GLY A 395 1.41 -12.53 -4.68
N LEU A 396 1.93 -13.71 -5.08
CA LEU A 396 1.22 -14.61 -5.97
C LEU A 396 -0.06 -15.15 -5.34
N SER A 397 -1.14 -15.14 -6.11
CA SER A 397 -2.45 -15.60 -5.67
C SER A 397 -2.40 -17.04 -5.14
N PRO A 398 -3.13 -17.35 -4.06
CA PRO A 398 -3.30 -18.71 -3.56
C PRO A 398 -3.77 -19.74 -4.60
N LYS A 399 -4.49 -19.29 -5.63
CA LYS A 399 -5.02 -20.13 -6.73
C LYS A 399 -3.92 -20.71 -7.63
N ILE A 400 -2.70 -20.16 -7.57
CA ILE A 400 -1.55 -20.64 -8.34
C ILE A 400 -0.90 -21.81 -7.56
N ASN A 401 -1.30 -23.04 -7.90
CA ASN A 401 -0.81 -24.28 -7.27
C ASN A 401 0.65 -24.67 -7.63
N HIS A 402 1.49 -23.77 -8.12
CA HIS A 402 2.83 -24.09 -8.62
C HIS A 402 3.94 -24.12 -7.56
N GLY A 403 3.59 -23.97 -6.27
CA GLY A 403 4.52 -23.56 -5.20
C GLY A 403 5.54 -24.57 -4.65
N LEU A 404 5.88 -25.67 -5.32
CA LEU A 404 6.71 -26.71 -4.67
C LEU A 404 7.93 -27.24 -5.45
N SER A 405 8.21 -26.83 -6.69
CA SER A 405 9.17 -27.59 -7.50
C SER A 405 10.11 -26.85 -8.47
N VAL A 406 10.32 -25.55 -8.33
CA VAL A 406 11.10 -24.79 -9.33
C VAL A 406 12.34 -24.16 -8.67
N ILE A 407 13.26 -24.90 -8.04
CA ILE A 407 14.33 -25.70 -8.64
C ILE A 407 14.82 -26.64 -7.52
N LYS A 408 14.25 -27.84 -7.40
CA LYS A 408 14.56 -28.75 -6.27
C LYS A 408 16.05 -29.06 -6.14
N ALA A 409 16.77 -29.17 -7.27
CA ALA A 409 18.22 -29.37 -7.30
C ALA A 409 19.02 -28.27 -6.59
N LYS A 410 18.52 -27.03 -6.59
CA LYS A 410 19.16 -25.88 -5.94
C LYS A 410 18.56 -25.56 -4.56
N ARG A 411 17.62 -26.38 -4.05
CA ARG A 411 16.84 -26.10 -2.83
C ARG A 411 16.25 -24.68 -2.82
N ALA A 412 15.79 -24.23 -3.99
CA ALA A 412 15.19 -22.92 -4.19
C ALA A 412 13.68 -23.06 -4.44
N PHE A 413 12.87 -22.27 -3.73
CA PHE A 413 11.42 -22.42 -3.68
C PHE A 413 10.71 -21.08 -3.89
N LEU A 414 9.56 -21.12 -4.56
CA LEU A 414 8.67 -19.97 -4.76
C LEU A 414 7.39 -20.17 -3.96
N LEU A 415 7.11 -19.24 -3.06
CA LEU A 415 5.97 -19.27 -2.16
C LEU A 415 5.03 -18.10 -2.48
N GLY A 416 3.79 -18.42 -2.86
CA GLY A 416 2.69 -17.46 -2.93
C GLY A 416 2.01 -17.23 -1.58
N LEU A 417 0.95 -16.42 -1.57
CA LEU A 417 0.25 -15.96 -0.37
C LEU A 417 -0.33 -17.11 0.48
N LYS A 418 -0.75 -18.21 -0.14
CA LYS A 418 -1.18 -19.43 0.55
C LYS A 418 -0.07 -19.97 1.48
N HIS A 419 1.12 -20.14 0.94
CA HIS A 419 2.27 -20.67 1.68
C HIS A 419 2.78 -19.67 2.71
N LEU A 420 2.67 -18.36 2.43
CA LEU A 420 3.00 -17.33 3.41
C LEU A 420 2.15 -17.46 4.68
N SER A 421 0.86 -17.78 4.55
CA SER A 421 -0.03 -18.00 5.69
C SER A 421 0.41 -19.16 6.61
N GLU A 422 1.15 -20.12 6.05
CA GLU A 422 1.69 -21.31 6.74
C GLU A 422 3.23 -21.34 6.76
N LEU A 423 3.87 -20.18 6.60
CA LEU A 423 5.31 -20.06 6.34
C LEU A 423 6.15 -20.80 7.39
N GLU A 424 5.77 -20.70 8.66
CA GLU A 424 6.45 -21.37 9.77
C GLU A 424 6.44 -22.90 9.63
N ASN A 425 5.29 -23.49 9.32
CA ASN A 425 5.13 -24.94 9.15
C ASN A 425 5.90 -25.41 7.92
N TRP A 426 5.77 -24.67 6.82
CA TRP A 426 6.47 -24.99 5.57
C TRP A 426 7.99 -24.99 5.76
N LEU A 427 8.52 -23.99 6.47
CA LEU A 427 9.95 -23.90 6.77
C LEU A 427 10.39 -24.97 7.74
N ALA A 428 9.65 -25.21 8.83
CA ALA A 428 9.97 -26.24 9.81
C ALA A 428 10.09 -27.63 9.15
N ASP A 429 9.17 -27.98 8.26
CA ASP A 429 9.22 -29.25 7.54
C ASP A 429 10.47 -29.36 6.64
N ARG A 430 10.84 -28.28 5.95
CA ARG A 430 12.02 -28.27 5.08
C ARG A 430 13.35 -28.22 5.84
N LEU A 431 13.33 -27.76 7.08
CA LEU A 431 14.46 -27.80 7.99
C LEU A 431 14.61 -29.15 8.70
N LYS A 432 13.54 -29.95 8.80
CA LYS A 432 13.60 -31.34 9.30
C LYS A 432 14.06 -32.35 8.26
N ILE A 433 13.81 -32.09 6.98
CA ILE A 433 14.30 -32.93 5.86
C ILE A 433 15.79 -32.62 5.63
N THR A 434 16.65 -33.16 6.49
CA THR A 434 18.06 -33.52 6.20
C THR A 434 18.66 -34.23 7.40
#